data_AF-A0A3A5KZ13-F1
#
_entry.id   AF-A0A3A5KZ13-F1
#
_cell.length_a   1.000
_cell.length_b   1.000
_cell.length_c   1.000
_cell.angle_alpha   90.00
_cell.angle_beta   90.00
_cell.angle_gamma   90.00
#
_symmetry.space_group_name_H-M   'P 1'
#
loop_
_entity.id
_entity.type
_entity.pdbx_description
1 polymer ?
#
loop_
_entity_poly.entity_id
_entity_poly.type
_entity_poly.pdbx_seq_one_letter_code
_entity_poly.pdbx_strand_id
1 'polypeptide(L)' 'MKRTSLSLTFIKRLRKAGDFPLAVPLGDRRIGFLERELDQWINARAAMRAAA' A
#
# COMPACT_ATOMS: atom_id res chain seq x y z
N MET A 1 -2.78 12.73 -7.64
CA MET A 1 -2.02 12.90 -6.39
C MET A 1 -1.32 11.57 -6.07
N LYS A 2 0.02 11.51 -6.00
CA LYS A 2 0.73 10.29 -5.59
C LYS A 2 0.62 10.17 -4.07
N ARG A 3 -0.13 9.17 -3.55
CA ARG A 3 -0.32 8.99 -2.10
C ARG A 3 0.94 8.51 -1.36
N THR A 4 1.91 7.94 -2.09
CA THR A 4 3.23 7.58 -1.56
C THR A 4 4.32 7.76 -2.62
N SER A 5 5.53 8.14 -2.21
CA SER A 5 6.74 8.22 -3.07
C SER A 5 7.43 6.87 -3.30
N LEU A 6 6.81 5.75 -2.89
CA LEU A 6 7.38 4.41 -3.02
C LEU A 6 7.52 3.98 -4.49
N SER A 7 8.63 3.31 -4.80
CA SER A 7 8.84 2.71 -6.12
C SER A 7 7.93 1.48 -6.31
N LEU A 8 7.55 1.21 -7.57
CA LEU A 8 6.71 0.04 -7.90
C LEU A 8 7.35 -1.28 -7.45
N THR A 9 8.68 -1.40 -7.55
CA THR A 9 9.43 -2.57 -7.08
C THR A 9 9.29 -2.76 -5.57
N PHE A 10 9.33 -1.66 -4.82
CA PHE A 10 9.16 -1.70 -3.37
C PHE A 10 7.73 -2.08 -2.98
N ILE A 11 6.73 -1.54 -3.68
CA ILE A 11 5.32 -1.93 -3.49
C ILE A 11 5.13 -3.43 -3.76
N LYS A 12 5.69 -3.95 -4.87
CA LYS A 12 5.65 -5.40 -5.16
C LYS A 12 6.30 -6.23 -4.06
N ARG A 13 7.43 -5.77 -3.50
CA ARG A 13 8.11 -6.44 -2.39
C ARG A 13 7.27 -6.45 -1.12
N LEU A 14 6.72 -5.29 -0.73
CA LEU A 14 5.86 -5.21 0.46
C LEU A 14 4.60 -6.06 0.30
N ARG A 15 4.00 -6.08 -0.89
CA ARG A 15 2.88 -6.98 -1.21
C ARG A 15 3.27 -8.45 -1.06
N LYS A 16 4.46 -8.85 -1.52
CA LYS A 16 4.96 -10.23 -1.33
C LYS A 16 5.20 -10.56 0.16
N ALA A 17 5.60 -9.56 0.94
CA ALA A 17 5.81 -9.70 2.38
C ALA A 17 4.50 -9.64 3.21
N GLY A 18 3.35 -9.33 2.59
CA GLY A 18 2.08 -9.13 3.28
C GLY A 18 1.97 -7.80 4.03
N ASP A 19 2.93 -6.89 3.86
CA ASP A 19 3.04 -5.61 4.56
C ASP A 19 2.53 -4.42 3.69
N PHE A 20 1.67 -4.73 2.72
CA PHE A 20 1.00 -3.74 1.86
C PHE A 20 -0.40 -4.22 1.49
N PRO A 21 -1.37 -3.30 1.29
CA PRO A 21 -2.72 -3.65 0.86
C PRO A 21 -2.77 -4.58 -0.36
N LEU A 22 -3.80 -5.42 -0.38
CA LEU A 22 -4.04 -6.36 -1.47
C LEU A 22 -4.40 -5.58 -2.73
N ALA A 23 -3.82 -6.00 -3.85
CA ALA A 23 -4.15 -5.38 -5.13
C ALA A 23 -5.44 -5.99 -5.67
N VAL A 24 -6.37 -5.12 -6.04
CA VAL A 24 -7.61 -5.50 -6.72
C VAL A 24 -7.36 -5.42 -8.23
N PRO A 25 -7.55 -6.50 -9.01
CA PRO A 25 -7.47 -6.42 -10.46
C PRO A 25 -8.63 -5.57 -10.99
N LEU A 26 -8.31 -4.52 -11.75
CA LEU A 26 -9.29 -3.62 -12.38
C LEU A 26 -9.42 -3.88 -13.89
N GLY A 27 -8.70 -4.88 -14.42
CA GLY A 27 -8.67 -5.29 -15.82
C GLY A 27 -7.38 -6.04 -16.15
N ASP A 28 -7.19 -6.37 -17.43
CA ASP A 28 -6.13 -7.29 -17.87
C ASP A 28 -4.70 -6.89 -17.48
N ARG A 29 -4.43 -5.59 -17.37
CA ARG A 29 -3.08 -5.06 -17.03
C ARG A 29 -3.10 -3.99 -15.96
N ARG A 30 -4.25 -3.71 -15.35
CA ARG A 30 -4.42 -2.66 -14.35
C ARG A 30 -4.73 -3.26 -13.00
N ILE A 31 -3.95 -2.85 -12.00
CA ILE A 31 -4.21 -3.17 -10.62
C ILE A 31 -4.53 -1.88 -9.87
N GLY A 32 -5.55 -1.93 -9.02
CA GLY A 32 -5.91 -0.88 -8.09
C GLY A 32 -5.70 -1.34 -6.66
N PHE A 33 -5.93 -0.43 -5.73
CA PHE A 33 -5.95 -0.68 -4.30
C PHE A 33 -7.19 -0.01 -3.73
N LEU A 34 -7.80 -0.62 -2.72
CA LEU A 34 -8.92 -0.01 -2.04
C LEU A 34 -8.41 1.18 -1.23
N GLU A 35 -9.03 2.34 -1.40
CA GLU A 35 -8.61 3.58 -0.74
C GLU A 35 -8.59 3.43 0.79
N ARG A 36 -9.64 2.81 1.36
CA ARG A 36 -9.73 2.52 2.80
C ARG A 36 -8.57 1.69 3.34
N GLU A 37 -8.05 0.74 2.56
CA GLU A 37 -6.95 -0.15 3.00
C GLU A 37 -5.61 0.59 2.95
N LEU A 38 -5.44 1.44 1.93
CA LEU A 38 -4.30 2.35 1.84
C LEU A 38 -4.26 3.32 3.01
N ASP A 39 -5.39 3.95 3.34
CA ASP A 39 -5.48 4.89 4.46
C ASP A 39 -5.22 4.18 5.79
N GLN A 40 -5.79 2.99 6.00
CA GLN A 40 -5.53 2.18 7.20
C GLN A 40 -4.04 1.81 7.32
N TRP A 41 -3.42 1.40 6.22
CA TRP A 41 -1.99 1.06 6.19
C TRP A 41 -1.11 2.28 6.51
N ILE A 42 -1.40 3.44 5.93
CA ILE A 42 -0.67 4.70 6.23
C ILE A 42 -0.82 5.04 7.72
N ASN A 43 -2.04 4.99 8.25
CA ASN A 43 -2.32 5.29 9.65
C ASN A 43 -1.61 4.32 10.60
N ALA A 44 -1.56 3.03 10.29
CA ALA A 44 -0.82 2.05 11.07
C ALA A 44 0.68 2.37 11.13
N ARG A 45 1.28 2.74 9.98
CA ARG A 45 2.70 3.15 9.92
C ARG A 45 2.95 4.45 10.70
N ALA A 46 2.03 5.41 10.64
CA ALA A 46 2.11 6.64 11.42
C ALA A 46 2.02 6.38 12.93
N ALA A 47 1.13 5.48 13.35
CA ALA A 47 1.01 5.06 14.75
C ALA A 47 2.27 4.35 15.26
N MET A 48 2.85 3.44 14.45
CA MET A 48 4.13 2.80 14.78
C MET A 48 5.27 3.82 14.96
N ARG A 49 5.27 4.90 14.16
CA ARG A 49 6.24 5.99 14.33
C ARG A 49 6.00 6.79 15.61
N ALA A 50 4.75 7.03 15.99
CA ALA A 50 4.41 7.78 17.20
C ALA A 50 4.68 6.99 18.49
N ALA A 51 4.71 5.66 18.42
CA ALA A 51 4.97 4.78 19.55
C ALA A 51 6.47 4.45 19.78
N ALA A 52 7.37 4.99 18.96
CA ALA A 52 8.81 4.81 19.04
C ALA A 52 9.50 6.11 19.50
#